data_AF-A0A4Y8VQX7-F1
#
_entry.id   AF-A0A4Y8VQX7-F1
#
_cell.length_a   1.000
_cell.length_b   1.000
_cell.length_c   1.000
_cell.angle_alpha   90.00
_cell.angle_beta   90.00
_cell.angle_gamma   90.00
#
_symmetry.space_group_name_H-M   'P 1'
#
loop_
_entity.id
_entity.type
_entity.pdbx_description
1 polymer ?
#
loop_
_entity_poly.entity_id
_entity_poly.type
_entity_poly.pdbx_seq_one_letter_code
_entity_poly.pdbx_strand_id
1 'polypeptide(L)'
;MFIITDRAVFAPDEDHSNEFRNEYYTEVDLTTLVISEDLTMRPAYYQVFREYKENKRILREWLYASSELSKIKSFINKYLSHAKN
;
A
#
# COMPACT_ATOMS: atom_id res chain seq x y z
N MET A 1 -4.27 12.43 6.62
CA MET A 1 -5.46 11.83 5.96
C MET A 1 -5.67 10.43 6.54
N PHE A 2 -6.90 9.97 6.76
CA PHE A 2 -7.15 8.58 7.16
C PHE A 2 -7.60 7.75 5.96
N ILE A 3 -7.12 6.50 5.84
CA ILE A 3 -7.61 5.54 4.85
C ILE A 3 -8.54 4.57 5.56
N ILE A 4 -9.85 4.72 5.33
CA ILE A 4 -10.88 3.90 5.97
C ILE A 4 -11.34 2.82 4.98
N THR A 5 -11.28 1.57 5.43
CA THR A 5 -11.80 0.38 4.74
C THR A 5 -12.96 -0.22 5.55
N ASP A 6 -13.54 -1.34 5.11
CA ASP A 6 -14.68 -1.95 5.80
C ASP A 6 -14.27 -2.59 7.13
N ARG A 7 -12.98 -2.90 7.29
CA ARG A 7 -12.44 -3.67 8.42
C ARG A 7 -11.31 -2.98 9.18
N ALA A 8 -10.77 -1.88 8.66
CA ALA A 8 -9.62 -1.21 9.26
C ALA A 8 -9.62 0.30 8.99
N VAL A 9 -8.98 1.04 9.89
CA VAL A 9 -8.70 2.47 9.73
C VAL A 9 -7.20 2.65 9.78
N PHE A 10 -6.60 3.05 8.65
CA PHE A 10 -5.19 3.37 8.60
C PHE A 10 -4.99 4.83 8.96
N ALA A 11 -4.25 5.05 10.04
CA ALA A 11 -3.88 6.36 10.54
C ALA A 11 -2.53 6.80 9.93
N PRO A 12 -2.33 8.09 9.64
CA PRO A 12 -1.04 8.58 9.19
C PRO A 12 0.01 8.34 10.28
N ASP A 13 1.19 7.87 9.86
CA ASP A 13 2.35 7.64 10.71
C ASP A 13 3.38 8.73 10.44
N GLU A 14 3.37 9.79 11.25
CA GLU A 14 4.27 10.95 11.05
C GLU A 14 5.74 10.59 11.31
N ASP A 15 6.00 9.64 12.21
CA ASP A 15 7.37 9.22 12.57
C ASP A 15 8.04 8.45 11.42
N HIS A 16 7.25 7.72 10.62
CA HIS A 16 7.73 6.95 9.48
C HIS A 16 7.48 7.62 8.12
N SER A 17 6.77 8.75 8.11
CA SER A 17 6.58 9.58 6.93
C SER A 17 7.76 10.55 6.71
N ASN A 18 7.96 10.98 5.47
CA ASN A 18 8.94 11.99 5.11
C ASN A 18 8.51 12.76 3.86
N GLU A 19 9.35 13.71 3.40
CA GLU A 19 9.06 14.58 2.25
C GLU A 19 8.78 13.82 0.93
N PHE A 20 9.13 12.54 0.86
CA PHE A 20 9.01 11.70 -0.33
C PHE A 20 7.98 10.57 -0.17
N ARG A 21 7.47 10.31 1.04
CA ARG A 21 6.61 9.16 1.33
C ARG A 21 5.69 9.44 2.51
N ASN A 22 4.39 9.18 2.33
CA ASN A 22 3.47 9.08 3.44
C ASN A 22 3.31 7.61 3.84
N GLU A 23 3.37 7.32 5.13
CA GLU A 23 3.01 6.02 5.68
C GLU A 23 1.71 6.10 6.46
N TYR A 24 0.92 5.03 6.34
CA TYR A 24 -0.32 4.85 7.09
C TYR A 24 -0.32 3.47 7.72
N TYR A 25 -0.63 3.39 9.01
CA TYR A 25 -0.55 2.15 9.78
C TYR A 25 -1.90 1.76 10.38
N THR A 26 -2.09 0.46 10.56
CA THR A 26 -3.19 -0.12 11.35
C THR A 26 -2.73 -1.44 11.95
N GLU A 27 -3.41 -1.87 13.00
CA GLU A 27 -3.28 -3.23 13.54
C GLU A 27 -4.61 -3.96 13.36
N VAL A 28 -4.55 -5.18 12.82
CA VAL A 28 -5.71 -6.07 12.65
C VAL A 28 -5.30 -7.47 13.08
N ASP A 29 -6.00 -8.07 14.03
CA ASP A 29 -5.76 -9.45 14.50
C ASP A 29 -4.28 -9.74 14.82
N LEU A 30 -3.63 -8.83 15.57
CA LEU A 30 -2.20 -8.86 15.94
C LEU A 30 -1.21 -8.75 14.76
N THR A 31 -1.70 -8.45 13.56
CA THR A 31 -0.88 -8.17 12.38
C THR A 31 -0.85 -6.68 12.12
N THR A 32 0.35 -6.11 12.05
CA THR A 32 0.56 -4.73 11.61
C THR A 32 0.50 -4.66 10.10
N LEU A 33 -0.32 -3.76 9.57
CA LEU A 33 -0.42 -3.48 8.14
C LEU A 33 -0.02 -2.03 7.88
N VAL A 34 0.79 -1.85 6.84
CA VAL A 34 1.32 -0.54 6.44
C VAL A 34 0.97 -0.27 4.99
N ILE A 35 0.45 0.91 4.72
CA ILE A 35 0.29 1.47 3.37
C ILE A 35 1.34 2.55 3.21
N SER A 36 2.15 2.45 2.16
CA SER A 36 3.12 3.48 1.78
C SER A 36 2.68 4.15 0.49
N GLU A 37 2.50 5.46 0.54
CA GLU A 37 2.23 6.31 -0.61
C GLU A 37 3.53 7.03 -1.02
N ASP A 38 4.03 6.71 -2.21
CA ASP A 38 5.22 7.34 -2.79
C ASP A 38 4.84 8.66 -3.47
N LEU A 39 5.41 9.77 -2.96
CA LEU A 39 5.17 11.13 -3.45
C LEU A 39 6.18 11.58 -4.51
N THR A 40 7.23 10.79 -4.77
CA THR A 40 8.37 11.19 -5.61
C THR A 40 8.07 11.24 -7.10
N MET A 41 6.86 10.86 -7.52
CA MET A 41 6.45 10.71 -8.93
C MET A 41 7.52 10.02 -9.80
N ARG A 42 8.29 9.05 -9.26
CA ARG A 42 9.28 8.29 -10.03
C ARG A 42 9.40 6.82 -9.61
N PRO A 43 9.62 5.90 -10.56
CA PRO A 43 9.61 6.09 -12.00
C PRO A 43 8.26 5.75 -12.62
N ALA A 44 8.01 6.23 -13.84
CA ALA A 44 6.81 5.88 -14.60
C ALA A 44 6.61 4.36 -14.55
N TYR A 45 5.39 3.90 -14.28
CA TYR A 45 4.91 2.51 -14.23
C TYR A 45 5.77 1.49 -15.02
N TYR A 46 6.18 1.87 -16.23
CA TYR A 46 7.10 1.13 -17.09
C TYR A 46 8.44 0.70 -16.48
N GLN A 47 9.12 1.55 -15.71
CA GLN A 47 10.44 1.23 -15.15
C GLN A 47 10.30 0.27 -13.97
N VAL A 48 9.27 0.42 -13.14
CA VAL A 48 8.97 -0.53 -12.06
C VAL A 48 8.58 -1.90 -12.64
N PHE A 49 7.73 -1.92 -13.67
CA PHE A 49 7.37 -3.14 -14.37
C PHE A 49 8.58 -3.81 -15.03
N ARG A 50 9.50 -3.02 -15.60
CA ARG A 50 10.76 -3.53 -16.17
C ARG A 50 11.65 -4.15 -15.09
N GLU A 51 11.86 -3.47 -13.97
CA GLU A 51 12.67 -3.99 -12.85
C GLU A 51 12.10 -5.30 -12.28
N TYR A 52 10.78 -5.42 -12.21
CA TYR A 52 10.12 -6.69 -11.86
C TYR A 52 10.42 -7.78 -12.89
N LYS A 53 10.23 -7.50 -14.18
CA LYS A 53 10.54 -8.47 -15.26
C LYS A 53 12.00 -8.90 -15.28
N GLU A 54 12.91 -8.02 -14.87
CA GLU A 54 14.34 -8.28 -14.77
C GLU A 54 14.77 -8.99 -13.46
N ASN A 55 13.82 -9.40 -12.61
CA ASN A 55 14.08 -9.99 -11.28
C ASN A 55 14.92 -9.10 -10.34
N LYS A 56 15.04 -7.80 -10.64
CA LYS A 56 15.75 -6.83 -9.80
C LYS A 56 14.91 -6.38 -8.60
N ARG A 57 13.61 -6.71 -8.62
CA ARG A 57 12.63 -6.33 -7.59
C ARG A 57 11.66 -7.48 -7.34
N ILE A 58 11.43 -7.83 -6.08
CA ILE A 58 10.38 -8.77 -5.68
C ILE A 58 9.04 -8.03 -5.74
N LEU A 59 8.11 -8.53 -6.55
CA LEU A 59 6.72 -8.09 -6.53
C LEU A 59 6.06 -8.68 -5.29
N ARG A 60 6.21 -8.01 -4.15
CA ARG A 60 5.22 -8.12 -3.09
C ARG A 60 3.91 -7.59 -3.67
N GLU A 61 2.75 -8.11 -3.26
CA GLU A 61 1.44 -7.65 -3.76
C GLU A 61 1.26 -6.15 -3.47
N TRP A 62 1.78 -5.32 -4.36
CA TRP A 62 1.74 -3.88 -4.30
C TRP A 62 0.76 -3.48 -5.39
N LEU A 63 -0.23 -2.65 -5.05
CA LEU A 63 -1.11 -2.04 -6.04
C LEU A 63 -0.29 -1.08 -6.90
N TYR A 64 0.42 -1.60 -7.90
CA TYR A 64 1.08 -0.81 -8.92
C TYR A 64 0.11 -0.23 -9.95
N ALA A 65 -1.18 -0.55 -9.84
CA ALA A 65 -2.20 -0.19 -10.81
C ALA A 65 -3.39 0.48 -10.11
N SER A 66 -3.23 1.76 -9.73
CA SER A 66 -4.29 2.79 -9.71
C SER A 66 -4.03 3.84 -8.63
N SER A 67 -3.91 5.10 -9.03
CA SER A 67 -3.96 6.27 -8.14
C SER A 67 -5.33 6.46 -7.45
N GLU A 68 -6.35 5.68 -7.84
CA GLU A 68 -7.67 5.76 -7.21
C GLU A 68 -7.71 5.00 -5.88
N LEU A 69 -7.94 5.75 -4.82
CA LEU A 69 -8.12 5.27 -3.45
C LEU A 69 -9.15 4.12 -3.33
N SER A 70 -10.18 4.10 -4.19
CA SER A 70 -11.20 3.04 -4.23
C SER A 70 -10.63 1.66 -4.54
N LYS A 71 -9.64 1.56 -5.44
CA LYS A 71 -9.00 0.28 -5.79
C LYS A 71 -8.13 -0.23 -4.65
N ILE A 72 -7.42 0.68 -3.97
CA ILE A 72 -6.63 0.39 -2.77
C ILE A 72 -7.52 -0.16 -1.67
N LYS A 73 -8.65 0.51 -1.37
CA LYS A 73 -9.63 0.05 -0.38
C LYS A 73 -10.19 -1.34 -0.71
N SER A 74 -10.58 -1.57 -1.96
CA SER A 74 -11.12 -2.86 -2.41
C SER A 74 -10.12 -4.01 -2.22
N PHE A 75 -8.85 -3.79 -2.58
CA PHE A 75 -7.80 -4.77 -2.35
C PHE A 75 -7.59 -5.08 -0.87
N ILE A 76 -7.50 -4.04 -0.01
CA ILE A 76 -7.32 -4.24 1.44
C ILE A 76 -8.50 -5.03 2.01
N ASN A 77 -9.73 -4.69 1.62
CA ASN A 77 -10.92 -5.44 2.04
C ASN A 77 -10.84 -6.91 1.62
N LYS A 78 -10.36 -7.21 0.40
CA LYS A 78 -10.15 -8.57 -0.08
C LYS A 78 -9.03 -9.28 0.70
N TYR A 79 -7.91 -8.63 0.94
CA TYR A 79 -6.79 -9.20 1.70
C TYR A 79 -7.22 -9.57 3.12
N LEU A 80 -7.87 -8.62 3.82
CA LEU A 80 -8.40 -8.81 5.17
C LEU A 80 -9.58 -9.79 5.23
N SER A 81 -10.22 -10.11 4.11
CA SER A 81 -11.26 -11.15 4.06
C SER A 81 -10.69 -12.56 3.97
N HIS A 82 -9.53 -12.72 3.33
CA HIS A 82 -8.86 -14.02 3.17
C HIS A 82 -8.01 -14.40 4.38
N ALA A 83 -7.52 -13.43 5.16
CA ALA A 83 -6.76 -13.67 6.39
C ALA A 83 -7.56 -14.35 7.53
N LYS A 84 -8.89 -14.54 7.37
CA LYS A 84 -9.76 -15.21 8.36
C LYS A 84 -9.95 -16.72 8.13
N ASN A 85 -9.36 -17.30 7.09
CA ASN A 85 -9.39 -18.75 6.81
C ASN A 85 -8.01 -19.37 7.05
#